data_AF-A0A820HYC5-F1
#
_entry.id   AF-A0A820HYC5-F1
#
_cell.length_a   1.000
_cell.length_b   1.000
_cell.length_c   1.000
_cell.angle_alpha   90.00
_cell.angle_beta   90.00
_cell.angle_gamma   90.00
#
_symmetry.space_group_name_H-M   'P 1'
#
loop_
_entity.id
_entity.type
_entity.pdbx_description
1 polymer ?
#
loop_
_entity_poly.entity_id
_entity_poly.type
_entity_poly.pdbx_seq_one_letter_code
_entity_poly.pdbx_strand_id
1 'polypeptide(L)' 'KTSTTKTVELLLNDEINPLFEATIQCVEEAIVNAMVAAETMIGHNGFKVDAISHDILIKILKKYNKLND' A
#
# COMPACT_ATOMS: atom_id res chain seq x y z
N LYS A 1 -6.65 -33.06 34.83
CA LYS A 1 -6.74 -32.03 33.76
C LYS A 1 -7.37 -32.69 32.54
N THR A 2 -8.67 -32.47 32.33
CA THR A 2 -9.39 -33.02 31.18
C THR A 2 -8.96 -32.24 29.94
N SER A 3 -8.25 -32.88 29.01
CA SER A 3 -7.72 -32.23 27.82
C SER A 3 -8.80 -32.23 26.73
N THR A 4 -9.45 -31.08 26.53
CA THR A 4 -10.42 -30.88 25.44
C THR A 4 -9.65 -30.59 24.14
N THR A 5 -9.79 -31.41 23.12
CA THR A 5 -9.14 -31.21 21.82
C THR A 5 -10.00 -30.35 20.88
N LYS A 6 -9.35 -29.56 20.01
CA LYS A 6 -9.99 -28.77 18.94
C LYS A 6 -9.22 -28.97 17.63
N THR A 7 -9.96 -29.03 16.53
CA THR A 7 -9.39 -29.09 15.17
C THR A 7 -9.15 -27.66 14.66
N VAL A 8 -8.04 -27.46 13.95
CA VAL A 8 -7.71 -26.22 13.25
C VAL A 8 -7.34 -26.53 11.81
N GLU A 9 -7.68 -25.62 10.91
CA GLU A 9 -7.22 -25.64 9.52
C GLU A 9 -5.97 -24.78 9.38
N LEU A 10 -5.01 -25.25 8.60
CA LEU A 10 -3.70 -24.63 8.42
C LEU A 10 -3.38 -24.62 6.94
N LEU A 11 -2.81 -23.51 6.48
CA LEU A 11 -2.16 -23.46 5.18
C LEU A 11 -0.76 -24.05 5.30
N LEU A 12 -0.37 -24.90 4.35
CA LEU A 12 0.98 -25.46 4.35
C LEU A 12 2.00 -24.37 3.98
N ASN A 13 3.22 -24.49 4.51
CA ASN A 13 4.27 -23.49 4.28
C ASN A 13 4.59 -23.30 2.79
N ASP A 14 4.47 -24.33 1.96
CA ASP A 14 4.74 -24.21 0.53
C ASP A 14 3.62 -23.47 -0.23
N GLU A 15 2.43 -23.36 0.37
CA GLU A 15 1.25 -22.72 -0.21
C GLU A 15 1.03 -21.28 0.27
N ILE A 16 1.84 -20.78 1.23
CA ILE A 16 1.66 -19.44 1.81
C ILE A 16 2.31 -18.32 0.98
N ASN A 17 3.17 -18.65 0.02
CA ASN A 17 3.87 -17.65 -0.82
C ASN A 17 2.91 -16.65 -1.51
N PRO A 18 1.74 -17.05 -2.06
CA PRO A 18 0.77 -16.10 -2.61
C PRO A 18 0.22 -15.12 -1.58
N LEU A 19 0.10 -15.51 -0.31
CA LEU A 19 -0.34 -14.61 0.77
C LEU A 19 0.73 -13.58 1.11
N PHE A 20 2.00 -13.97 1.11
CA PHE A 20 3.11 -13.02 1.28
C PHE A 20 3.17 -12.03 0.13
N GLU A 21 3.10 -12.48 -1.12
CA GLU A 21 3.08 -11.61 -2.29
C GLU A 21 1.88 -10.66 -2.24
N ALA A 22 0.68 -11.18 -1.94
CA ALA A 22 -0.51 -10.35 -1.80
C ALA A 22 -0.35 -9.29 -0.70
N THR A 23 0.31 -9.64 0.41
CA THR A 23 0.59 -8.68 1.49
C THR A 23 1.54 -7.57 1.01
N ILE A 24 2.58 -7.92 0.25
CA ILE A 24 3.50 -6.94 -0.35
C ILE A 24 2.74 -5.98 -1.26
N GLN A 25 1.99 -6.51 -2.23
CA GLN A 25 1.22 -5.71 -3.19
C GLN A 25 0.19 -4.82 -2.50
N CYS A 26 -0.53 -5.35 -1.51
CA CYS A 26 -1.52 -4.56 -0.76
C CYS A 26 -0.88 -3.40 0.00
N VAL A 27 0.29 -3.61 0.61
CA VAL A 27 0.97 -2.57 1.40
C VAL A 27 1.60 -1.52 0.48
N GLU A 28 2.21 -1.93 -0.63
CA GLU A 28 2.75 -1.00 -1.64
C GLU A 28 1.65 -0.07 -2.14
N GLU A 29 0.53 -0.64 -2.58
CA GLU A 29 -0.58 0.11 -3.16
C GLU A 29 -1.32 0.95 -2.10
N ALA A 30 -1.40 0.51 -0.85
CA ALA A 30 -1.99 1.30 0.23
C ALA A 30 -1.19 2.58 0.52
N ILE A 31 0.14 2.51 0.50
CA ILE A 31 1.00 3.68 0.69
C ILE A 31 0.87 4.64 -0.49
N VAL A 32 0.89 4.12 -1.72
CA VAL A 32 0.70 4.94 -2.93
C VAL A 32 -0.66 5.63 -2.91
N ASN A 33 -1.73 4.92 -2.58
CA ASN A 33 -3.07 5.48 -2.48
C ASN A 33 -3.18 6.57 -1.41
N ALA A 34 -2.53 6.40 -0.26
CA ALA A 34 -2.51 7.43 0.78
C ALA A 34 -1.86 8.73 0.28
N MET A 35 -0.78 8.65 -0.49
CA MET A 35 -0.13 9.83 -1.08
C MET A 35 -0.97 10.46 -2.18
N VAL A 36 -1.56 9.66 -3.07
CA VAL A 36 -2.37 10.13 -4.20
C VAL A 36 -3.68 10.78 -3.74
N ALA A 37 -4.32 10.23 -2.71
CA ALA A 37 -5.57 10.74 -2.18
C ALA A 37 -5.41 11.91 -1.18
N ALA A 38 -4.18 12.18 -0.72
CA ALA A 38 -3.92 13.26 0.22
C ALA A 38 -4.24 14.63 -0.39
N GLU A 39 -4.71 15.55 0.46
CA GLU A 39 -4.95 16.95 0.11
C GLU A 39 -3.91 17.84 0.79
N THR A 40 -3.54 18.95 0.14
CA THR A 40 -2.67 19.97 0.76
C THR A 40 -3.35 20.49 2.01
N MET A 41 -2.63 20.48 3.14
CA MET A 41 -3.16 20.96 4.42
C MET A 41 -2.25 21.98 5.09
N ILE A 42 -2.85 22.81 5.94
CA ILE A 42 -2.16 23.70 6.85
C ILE A 42 -2.39 23.17 8.27
N GLY A 43 -1.33 22.73 8.91
CA GLY A 43 -1.34 22.19 10.26
C GLY A 43 -1.09 23.23 11.35
N HIS A 44 -0.74 22.73 12.53
CA HIS A 44 -0.40 23.57 13.69
C HIS A 44 0.73 24.56 13.36
N ASN A 45 0.69 25.75 13.95
CA ASN A 45 1.65 26.83 13.71
C ASN A 45 1.77 27.28 12.24
N GLY A 46 0.77 27.01 11.41
CA GLY A 46 0.77 27.43 10.00
C GLY A 46 1.68 26.60 9.10
N PHE A 47 2.17 25.44 9.56
CA PHE A 47 2.96 24.55 8.72
C PHE A 47 2.11 24.02 7.57
N LYS A 48 2.48 24.39 6.35
CA LYS A 48 1.84 23.91 5.13
C LYS A 48 2.55 22.64 4.65
N VAL A 49 1.77 21.59 4.38
CA VAL A 49 2.24 20.36 3.74
C VAL A 49 1.44 20.20 2.45
N ASP A 50 2.16 20.19 1.33
CA ASP A 50 1.56 20.05 0.01
C ASP A 50 1.30 18.57 -0.33
N ALA A 51 0.14 18.29 -0.93
CA ALA A 51 -0.13 17.01 -1.55
C ALA A 51 0.79 16.78 -2.75
N ILE A 52 0.95 15.52 -3.14
CA ILE A 52 1.70 15.19 -4.36
C ILE A 52 0.98 15.77 -5.58
N SER A 53 1.72 16.49 -6.43
CA SER A 53 1.16 17.00 -7.68
C SER A 53 0.96 15.86 -8.68
N HIS A 54 -0.30 15.56 -9.02
CA HIS A 54 -0.65 14.50 -9.97
C HIS A 54 -0.09 14.78 -11.37
N ASP A 55 -0.08 16.05 -11.81
CA ASP A 55 0.49 16.44 -13.11
C ASP A 55 1.99 16.15 -13.19
N ILE A 56 2.74 16.49 -12.13
CA ILE A 56 4.18 16.22 -12.06
C ILE A 56 4.43 14.72 -12.01
N LEU A 57 3.64 13.98 -11.22
CA LEU A 57 3.73 12.52 -11.14
C LEU A 57 3.54 11.87 -12.51
N ILE A 58 2.46 12.21 -13.23
CA ILE A 58 2.18 11.71 -14.58
C ILE A 58 3.34 12.04 -15.54
N LYS A 59 3.84 13.28 -15.51
CA LYS A 59 4.96 13.70 -16.35
C LYS A 59 6.22 12.86 -16.09
N ILE A 60 6.51 12.56 -14.83
CA ILE A 60 7.66 11.72 -14.45
C ILE A 60 7.43 10.28 -14.90
N LEU A 61 6.25 9.71 -14.68
CA LEU A 61 5.95 8.34 -15.10
C LEU A 61 6.06 8.17 -16.62
N LYS A 62 5.55 9.12 -17.41
CA LYS A 62 5.72 9.16 -18.87
C LYS A 62 7.21 9.25 -19.25
N LYS A 63 7.98 10.14 -18.61
CA LYS A 63 9.43 10.28 -18.87
C LYS A 63 10.21 8.96 -18.71
N TYR A 64 9.79 8.08 -17.80
CA TYR A 64 10.43 6.79 -17.54
C TYR A 64 9.71 5.60 -18.20
N ASN A 65 8.79 5.85 -19.14
CA ASN A 65 8.01 4.82 -19.85
C ASN A 65 7.26 3.87 -18.89
N LYS A 66 6.76 4.42 -17.77
CA LYS A 66 5.92 3.71 -16.80
C LYS A 66 4.44 4.00 -16.95
N LEU A 67 4.09 4.95 -17.82
CA LEU A 67 2.72 5.29 -18.19
C LEU A 67 2.72 5.63 -19.69
N ASN A 68 1.82 4.98 -20.44
CA ASN A 68 1.64 5.24 -21.87
C ASN A 68 0.83 6.53 -22.09
N ASP A 69 0.83 7.02 -23.33
CA ASP A 69 0.17 8.28 -23.68
C ASP A 69 -1.35 8.27 -23.59
#